data_AF-A0A6P5AJ57-F1
#
_entry.id   AF-A0A6P5AJ57-F1
#
_cell.length_a   1.000
_cell.length_b   1.000
_cell.length_c   1.000
_cell.angle_alpha   90.00
_cell.angle_beta   90.00
_cell.angle_gamma   90.00
#
_symmetry.space_group_name_H-M   'P 1'
#
loop_
_entity.id
_entity.type
_entity.pdbx_description
1 polymer ?
#
loop_
_entity_poly.entity_id
_entity_poly.type
_entity_poly.pdbx_seq_one_letter_code
_entity_poly.pdbx_strand_id
1 'polypeptide(L)'
;MAGTAVLLRGLPDLPALQDELTAYFDRRGPVLGVRLLGPGRAIVTFAEESVAPAVTSEPEILFFGARVKIEPCPRDLVTNNGEHQQGVTENTTAHEARMGEMTSGEVDVGEGMANYLQTYRADDIVRVGRKLSMEEVRIRNTKTGFSIRGTAKGISQAREGLEEMAATVRTAVLTVENADQLRGFHRFIAKEKTAGQLRDIERDQQCVIVADDMCSLSAMENEDIAALPTPPSSCDENSCELRVGGLIMQAVRGDLTTETAAVIVVPISNILDHSRGIARTVSEAAGPSVLEQCREYVRTEGLPRGGDIVAVEGGRLPCGVILYLTSPDAKHLRSDVKNCLCLASNHGGSSVALPAIGTGGFGIAPEKCARRMIRGIVEFAQHVGGNKLTLVKIVVQQGKILEAFRTEMFKRSNAYDATLDRLIDGHPADELLLHFFGPDETSVEEAKRRVQEMVDNYSTHEIIVDPAVLQLSAAERRMLQVYSRRQKVTITIDEDNDGCYHIEGSCDVSAEASVVRMFLADRSENRTARRDILGLRRYQW
;
A
#
# COMPACT_ATOMS: atom_id res chain seq x y z
N MET A 1 -0.42 -48.52 16.56
CA MET A 1 0.35 -47.75 17.55
C MET A 1 0.17 -46.29 17.23
N ALA A 2 -0.25 -45.53 18.24
CA ALA A 2 -0.88 -44.23 18.16
C ALA A 2 0.01 -43.22 17.44
N GLY A 3 -0.53 -42.53 16.43
CA GLY A 3 0.14 -41.35 15.90
C GLY A 3 0.06 -40.23 16.92
N THR A 4 1.11 -39.42 17.05
CA THR A 4 1.14 -38.19 17.87
C THR A 4 0.32 -37.05 17.26
N ALA A 5 -0.42 -37.28 16.17
CA ALA A 5 -1.10 -36.24 15.40
C ALA A 5 -2.57 -36.56 15.13
N VAL A 6 -3.39 -35.51 15.10
CA VAL A 6 -4.82 -35.57 14.76
C VAL A 6 -5.13 -34.63 13.58
N LEU A 7 -6.10 -35.02 12.76
CA LEU A 7 -6.61 -34.22 11.65
C LEU A 7 -7.91 -33.53 12.08
N LEU A 8 -7.99 -32.22 11.86
CA LEU A 8 -9.16 -31.39 12.12
C LEU A 8 -9.85 -31.03 10.81
N ARG A 9 -11.18 -31.13 10.78
CA ARG A 9 -12.03 -30.71 9.64
C ARG A 9 -13.19 -29.84 10.11
N GLY A 10 -13.57 -28.83 9.33
CA GLY A 10 -14.68 -27.92 9.64
C GLY A 10 -14.27 -26.71 10.48
N LEU A 11 -12.99 -26.32 10.41
CA LEU A 11 -12.49 -25.14 11.13
C LEU A 11 -13.08 -23.84 10.57
N PRO A 12 -13.43 -22.87 11.42
CA PRO A 12 -13.88 -21.55 10.99
C PRO A 12 -12.70 -20.75 10.42
N ASP A 13 -13.00 -19.81 9.53
CA ASP A 13 -12.01 -18.87 9.02
C ASP A 13 -11.78 -17.76 10.06
N LEU A 14 -10.61 -17.81 10.72
CA LEU A 14 -10.23 -16.90 11.79
C LEU A 14 -8.82 -16.34 11.55
N PRO A 15 -8.59 -15.03 11.77
CA PRO A 15 -7.24 -14.51 11.86
C PRO A 15 -6.51 -15.19 13.03
N ALA A 16 -5.27 -15.62 12.82
CA ALA A 16 -4.44 -16.36 13.80
C ALA A 16 -4.98 -17.76 14.20
N LEU A 17 -5.68 -18.46 13.30
CA LEU A 17 -6.22 -19.81 13.55
C LEU A 17 -5.19 -20.82 14.12
N GLN A 18 -3.90 -20.73 13.75
CA GLN A 18 -2.85 -21.62 14.27
C GLN A 18 -2.59 -21.42 15.78
N ASP A 19 -2.56 -20.17 16.24
CA ASP A 19 -2.29 -19.84 17.65
C ASP A 19 -3.47 -20.25 18.53
N GLU A 20 -4.70 -20.01 18.06
CA GLU A 20 -5.93 -20.42 18.76
C GLU A 20 -6.06 -21.94 18.86
N LEU A 21 -5.70 -22.67 17.80
CA LEU A 21 -5.66 -24.13 17.84
C LEU A 21 -4.59 -24.64 18.79
N THR A 22 -3.41 -24.02 18.78
CA THR A 22 -2.33 -24.37 19.72
C THR A 22 -2.83 -24.18 21.15
N ALA A 23 -3.36 -23.01 21.50
CA ALA A 23 -3.86 -22.71 22.84
C ALA A 23 -5.04 -23.60 23.28
N TYR A 24 -5.91 -24.01 22.36
CA TYR A 24 -7.01 -24.91 22.66
C TYR A 24 -6.52 -26.33 23.01
N PHE A 25 -5.60 -26.86 22.21
CA PHE A 25 -5.11 -28.23 22.36
C PHE A 25 -4.01 -28.36 23.43
N ASP A 26 -3.28 -27.29 23.74
CA ASP A 26 -2.25 -27.26 24.78
C ASP A 26 -2.84 -27.59 26.17
N ARG A 27 -4.13 -27.26 26.41
CA ARG A 27 -4.87 -27.64 27.62
C ARG A 27 -5.12 -29.14 27.74
N ARG A 28 -5.07 -29.89 26.64
CA ARG A 28 -5.29 -31.34 26.56
C ARG A 28 -3.97 -32.13 26.50
N GLY A 29 -2.87 -31.44 26.19
CA GLY A 29 -1.51 -31.96 26.20
C GLY A 29 -0.58 -31.07 25.37
N PRO A 30 0.73 -31.07 25.66
CA PRO A 30 1.69 -30.17 25.00
C PRO A 30 1.68 -30.33 23.47
N VAL A 31 1.47 -29.23 22.77
CA VAL A 31 1.40 -29.19 21.29
C VAL A 31 2.78 -28.89 20.71
N LEU A 32 3.30 -29.77 19.85
CA LEU A 32 4.56 -29.57 19.10
C LEU A 32 4.38 -28.65 17.89
N GLY A 33 3.17 -28.62 17.31
CA GLY A 33 2.88 -27.70 16.20
C GLY A 33 1.52 -27.92 15.57
N VAL A 34 1.04 -26.87 14.90
CA VAL A 34 -0.21 -26.85 14.14
C VAL A 34 0.08 -26.51 12.69
N ARG A 35 -0.37 -27.34 11.75
CA ARG A 35 -0.17 -27.18 10.31
C ARG A 35 -1.50 -27.04 9.59
N LEU A 36 -1.76 -25.88 8.97
CA LEU A 36 -2.96 -25.68 8.14
C LEU A 36 -2.82 -26.38 6.78
N LEU A 37 -3.85 -27.10 6.35
CA LEU A 37 -3.89 -27.84 5.08
C LEU A 37 -4.79 -27.17 4.02
N GLY A 38 -5.16 -25.91 4.23
CA GLY A 38 -6.14 -25.15 3.44
C GLY A 38 -7.43 -24.88 4.20
N PRO A 39 -8.47 -24.35 3.52
CA PRO A 39 -9.70 -23.90 4.17
C PRO A 39 -10.34 -24.99 5.04
N GLY A 40 -10.57 -24.67 6.31
CA GLY A 40 -11.28 -25.55 7.24
C GLY A 40 -10.54 -26.81 7.68
N ARG A 41 -9.24 -26.99 7.39
CA ARG A 41 -8.47 -28.20 7.73
C ARG A 41 -7.12 -27.90 8.36
N ALA A 42 -6.77 -28.62 9.42
CA ALA A 42 -5.48 -28.51 10.09
C ALA A 42 -5.02 -29.85 10.67
N ILE A 43 -3.71 -30.00 10.90
CA ILE A 43 -3.12 -31.09 11.69
C ILE A 43 -2.56 -30.50 12.96
N VAL A 44 -2.81 -31.15 14.08
CA VAL A 44 -2.20 -30.84 15.38
C VAL A 44 -1.33 -32.01 15.78
N THR A 45 -0.05 -31.74 16.08
CA THR A 45 0.92 -32.73 16.56
C THR A 45 1.21 -32.47 18.04
N PHE A 46 1.13 -33.50 18.86
CA PHE A 46 1.36 -33.49 20.31
C PHE A 46 2.72 -34.06 20.65
N ALA A 47 3.31 -33.64 21.77
CA ALA A 47 4.58 -34.19 22.25
C ALA A 47 4.44 -35.61 22.84
N GLU A 48 3.26 -35.95 23.35
CA GLU A 48 2.98 -37.24 24.00
C GLU A 48 2.10 -38.15 23.14
N GLU A 49 2.52 -39.41 22.96
CA GLU A 49 1.78 -40.43 22.17
C GLU A 49 0.42 -40.82 22.77
N SER A 50 0.19 -40.54 24.06
CA SER A 50 -1.05 -40.81 24.79
C SER A 50 -2.16 -39.80 24.48
N VAL A 51 -1.81 -38.59 24.05
CA VAL A 51 -2.74 -37.46 23.92
C VAL A 51 -3.60 -37.58 22.67
N ALA A 52 -3.00 -37.89 21.52
CA ALA A 52 -3.75 -38.02 20.26
C ALA A 52 -4.88 -39.07 20.33
N PRO A 53 -4.68 -40.29 20.89
CA PRO A 53 -5.76 -41.24 21.12
C PRO A 53 -6.87 -40.72 22.05
N ALA A 54 -6.50 -40.00 23.12
CA ALA A 54 -7.46 -39.42 24.05
C ALA A 54 -8.30 -38.32 23.38
N VAL A 55 -7.67 -37.46 22.59
CA VAL A 55 -8.33 -36.39 21.83
C VAL A 55 -9.24 -36.98 20.74
N THR A 56 -8.84 -38.07 20.10
CA THR A 56 -9.64 -38.74 19.06
C THR A 56 -10.83 -39.53 19.63
N SER A 57 -10.88 -39.76 20.95
CA SER A 57 -12.05 -40.35 21.61
C SER A 57 -13.25 -39.39 21.68
N GLU A 58 -13.01 -38.08 21.49
CA GLU A 58 -14.03 -37.05 21.30
C GLU A 58 -14.04 -36.59 19.83
N PRO A 59 -14.76 -37.30 18.94
CA PRO A 59 -14.63 -37.11 17.48
C PRO A 59 -15.21 -35.78 16.98
N GLU A 60 -15.94 -35.04 17.81
CA GLU A 60 -16.45 -33.71 17.49
C GLU A 60 -16.27 -32.75 18.68
N ILE A 61 -15.72 -31.58 18.40
CA ILE A 61 -15.58 -30.49 19.36
C ILE A 61 -16.28 -29.22 18.87
N LEU A 62 -16.67 -28.38 19.82
CA LEU A 62 -17.11 -27.02 19.52
C LEU A 62 -15.92 -26.08 19.64
N PHE A 63 -15.52 -25.46 18.53
CA PHE A 63 -14.41 -24.51 18.47
C PHE A 63 -14.89 -23.20 17.84
N PHE A 64 -14.89 -22.11 18.62
CA PHE A 64 -15.43 -20.79 18.21
C PHE A 64 -16.83 -20.87 17.55
N GLY A 65 -17.71 -21.73 18.07
CA GLY A 65 -19.07 -21.92 17.57
C GLY A 65 -19.20 -22.82 16.33
N ALA A 66 -18.09 -23.24 15.72
CA ALA A 66 -18.07 -24.22 14.65
C ALA A 66 -17.93 -25.65 15.21
N ARG A 67 -18.59 -26.61 14.56
CA ARG A 67 -18.42 -28.05 14.86
C ARG A 67 -17.23 -28.58 14.08
N VAL A 68 -16.16 -28.92 14.80
CA VAL A 68 -14.91 -29.42 14.22
C VAL A 68 -14.82 -30.92 14.46
N LYS A 69 -14.61 -31.69 13.39
CA LYS A 69 -14.37 -33.13 13.45
C LYS A 69 -12.91 -33.43 13.70
N ILE A 70 -12.64 -34.36 14.61
CA ILE A 70 -11.30 -34.86 14.94
C ILE A 70 -11.18 -36.29 14.42
N GLU A 71 -10.21 -36.51 13.55
CA GLU A 71 -9.93 -37.81 12.94
C GLU A 71 -8.49 -38.24 13.24
N PRO A 72 -8.20 -39.55 13.31
CA PRO A 72 -6.82 -40.04 13.34
C PRO A 72 -6.06 -39.51 12.12
N CYS A 73 -4.86 -38.95 12.32
CA CYS A 73 -4.08 -38.43 11.20
C CYS A 73 -3.58 -39.57 10.30
N PRO A 74 -3.87 -39.55 8.98
CA PRO A 74 -3.30 -40.49 8.01
C PRO A 74 -1.76 -40.45 8.05
N ARG A 75 -1.11 -41.61 8.00
CA ARG A 75 0.37 -41.73 8.08
C ARG A 75 1.10 -40.90 7.03
N ASP A 76 0.46 -40.71 5.87
CA ASP A 76 0.99 -39.98 4.72
C ASP A 76 1.13 -38.47 4.98
N LEU A 77 0.54 -37.96 6.06
CA LEU A 77 0.53 -36.55 6.44
C LEU A 77 1.44 -36.20 7.64
N VAL A 78 2.11 -37.19 8.25
CA VAL A 78 2.89 -37.03 9.51
C VAL A 78 4.37 -36.70 9.27
N THR A 79 4.90 -36.82 8.05
CA THR A 79 6.33 -36.57 7.80
C THR A 79 6.65 -35.06 7.69
N ASN A 80 7.14 -34.47 8.78
CA ASN A 80 8.40 -33.70 8.83
C ASN A 80 8.59 -32.97 10.18
N ASN A 81 9.84 -33.02 10.65
CA ASN A 81 10.48 -32.35 11.80
C ASN A 81 10.46 -33.21 13.08
N GLY A 82 11.57 -33.57 13.74
CA GLY A 82 12.99 -33.26 13.57
C GLY A 82 13.67 -33.39 14.93
N GLU A 83 14.39 -34.48 15.19
CA GLU A 83 15.29 -34.64 16.34
C GLU A 83 16.43 -35.56 15.94
N HIS A 84 17.68 -35.09 16.00
CA HIS A 84 18.87 -35.86 16.43
C HIS A 84 20.11 -34.95 16.57
N GLN A 85 20.21 -34.30 17.72
CA GLN A 85 21.40 -34.19 18.58
C GLN A 85 20.84 -34.44 19.99
N GLN A 86 21.24 -35.40 20.83
CA GLN A 86 22.57 -35.90 21.19
C GLN A 86 22.50 -37.38 21.62
N GLY A 87 23.55 -38.14 21.30
CA GLY A 87 24.19 -39.06 22.25
C GLY A 87 23.55 -40.44 22.51
N VAL A 88 23.80 -41.40 21.62
CA VAL A 88 24.29 -42.73 22.05
C VAL A 88 25.42 -43.13 21.12
N THR A 89 26.57 -43.38 21.73
CA THR A 89 27.84 -43.84 21.16
C THR A 89 27.70 -45.16 20.38
N GLU A 90 28.61 -45.35 19.42
CA GLU A 90 28.90 -46.60 18.69
C GLU A 90 28.04 -46.87 17.44
N ASN A 91 28.41 -46.23 16.32
CA ASN A 91 28.61 -46.83 14.98
C ASN A 91 28.64 -45.80 13.82
N THR A 92 29.16 -44.60 14.04
CA THR A 92 29.35 -43.53 13.03
C THR A 92 30.77 -43.47 12.47
N THR A 93 31.23 -44.52 11.78
CA THR A 93 32.47 -44.43 10.97
C THR A 93 32.35 -44.99 9.56
N ALA A 94 31.18 -45.45 9.13
CA ALA A 94 30.97 -45.96 7.77
C ALA A 94 30.06 -45.11 6.87
N HIS A 95 29.25 -44.20 7.43
CA HIS A 95 28.26 -43.44 6.64
C HIS A 95 28.65 -42.00 6.31
N GLU A 96 29.64 -41.42 7.00
CA GLU A 96 30.10 -40.04 6.79
C GLU A 96 31.01 -39.86 5.55
N ALA A 97 31.40 -40.95 4.89
CA ALA A 97 32.25 -40.88 3.69
C ALA A 97 31.49 -40.57 2.38
N ARG A 98 30.20 -40.21 2.44
CA ARG A 98 29.36 -39.94 1.25
C ARG A 98 28.52 -38.66 1.28
N MET A 99 28.67 -37.78 2.28
CA MET A 99 27.87 -36.55 2.34
C MET A 99 28.62 -35.37 1.69
N GLY A 100 28.12 -34.92 0.54
CA GLY A 100 28.47 -33.61 0.00
C GLY A 100 27.89 -32.51 0.90
N GLU A 101 28.63 -31.41 1.03
CA GLU A 101 28.24 -30.24 1.82
C GLU A 101 26.88 -29.69 1.35
N MET A 102 25.89 -29.62 2.26
CA MET A 102 24.58 -29.04 1.96
C MET A 102 24.71 -27.53 1.89
N THR A 103 24.33 -26.95 0.75
CA THR A 103 24.42 -25.52 0.49
C THR A 103 23.04 -24.95 0.15
N SER A 104 22.94 -23.62 0.13
CA SER A 104 21.75 -22.89 -0.30
C SER A 104 22.09 -22.00 -1.48
N GLY A 105 21.20 -21.94 -2.47
CA GLY A 105 21.28 -21.03 -3.60
C GLY A 105 19.96 -20.31 -3.81
N GLU A 106 20.02 -19.16 -4.48
CA GLU A 106 18.84 -18.43 -4.92
C GLU A 106 18.86 -18.28 -6.44
N VAL A 107 17.66 -18.14 -7.00
CA VAL A 107 17.40 -17.86 -8.41
C VAL A 107 16.39 -16.72 -8.43
N ASP A 108 16.84 -15.54 -8.87
CA ASP A 108 16.00 -14.37 -9.06
C ASP A 108 15.58 -14.29 -10.51
N VAL A 109 14.27 -14.24 -10.76
CA VAL A 109 13.67 -14.15 -12.10
C VAL A 109 12.81 -12.88 -12.25
N GLY A 110 12.76 -12.03 -11.23
CA GLY A 110 11.84 -10.89 -11.15
C GLY A 110 10.44 -11.28 -10.68
N GLU A 111 9.75 -10.34 -10.02
CA GLU A 111 8.44 -10.55 -9.37
C GLU A 111 7.36 -11.10 -10.33
N GLY A 112 7.22 -10.51 -11.51
CA GLY A 112 6.18 -10.94 -12.46
C GLY A 112 6.39 -12.32 -13.05
N MET A 113 7.65 -12.67 -13.33
CA MET A 113 8.03 -14.01 -13.78
C MET A 113 7.83 -15.05 -12.68
N ALA A 114 8.23 -14.71 -11.45
CA ALA A 114 8.03 -15.56 -10.29
C ALA A 114 6.53 -15.81 -10.05
N ASN A 115 5.69 -14.77 -10.11
CA ASN A 115 4.24 -14.89 -9.96
C ASN A 115 3.62 -15.77 -11.05
N TYR A 116 4.02 -15.61 -12.32
CA TYR A 116 3.56 -16.47 -13.42
C TYR A 116 3.94 -17.93 -13.19
N LEU A 117 5.21 -18.22 -12.90
CA LEU A 117 5.69 -19.58 -12.71
C LEU A 117 5.04 -20.25 -11.49
N GLN A 118 4.83 -19.51 -10.41
CA GLN A 118 4.18 -20.02 -9.19
C GLN A 118 2.68 -20.26 -9.39
N THR A 119 2.01 -19.49 -10.26
CA THR A 119 0.57 -19.60 -10.50
C THR A 119 0.25 -20.66 -11.55
N TYR A 120 0.91 -20.62 -12.70
CA TYR A 120 0.57 -21.45 -13.87
C TYR A 120 1.55 -22.61 -14.13
N ARG A 121 2.73 -22.61 -13.50
CA ARG A 121 3.78 -23.65 -13.70
C ARG A 121 4.21 -24.34 -12.40
N ALA A 122 3.39 -24.30 -11.34
CA ALA A 122 3.69 -24.92 -10.05
C ALA A 122 4.03 -26.42 -10.16
N ASP A 123 3.30 -27.15 -10.99
CA ASP A 123 3.54 -28.58 -11.22
C ASP A 123 4.85 -28.86 -11.95
N ASP A 124 5.32 -27.94 -12.81
CA ASP A 124 6.63 -28.03 -13.44
C ASP A 124 7.74 -27.79 -12.42
N ILE A 125 7.58 -26.83 -11.51
CA ILE A 125 8.54 -26.55 -10.42
C ILE A 125 8.69 -27.78 -9.52
N VAL A 126 7.56 -28.41 -9.14
CA VAL A 126 7.57 -29.65 -8.35
C VAL A 126 8.25 -30.80 -9.12
N ARG A 127 8.06 -30.87 -10.45
CA ARG A 127 8.74 -31.87 -11.30
C ARG A 127 10.25 -31.66 -11.33
N VAL A 128 10.74 -30.42 -11.38
CA VAL A 128 12.18 -30.12 -11.29
C VAL A 128 12.75 -30.63 -9.96
N GLY A 129 12.08 -30.34 -8.83
CA GLY A 129 12.48 -30.85 -7.52
C GLY A 129 12.46 -32.39 -7.42
N ARG A 130 11.45 -33.06 -7.98
CA ARG A 130 11.34 -34.53 -7.96
C ARG A 130 12.41 -35.24 -8.81
N LYS A 131 12.77 -34.67 -9.97
CA LYS A 131 13.85 -35.21 -10.82
C LYS A 131 15.21 -35.22 -10.11
N LEU A 132 15.39 -34.33 -9.13
CA LEU A 132 16.62 -34.16 -8.36
C LEU A 132 16.50 -34.74 -6.94
N SER A 133 15.59 -35.70 -6.73
CA SER A 133 15.36 -36.34 -5.42
C SER A 133 16.59 -37.07 -4.86
N MET A 134 17.47 -37.57 -5.72
CA MET A 134 18.76 -38.20 -5.36
C MET A 134 19.80 -37.19 -4.84
N GLU A 135 19.59 -35.89 -5.06
CA GLU A 135 20.51 -34.79 -4.70
C GLU A 135 19.93 -33.90 -3.56
N GLU A 136 18.89 -34.40 -2.87
CA GLU A 136 18.20 -33.76 -1.73
C GLU A 136 17.75 -32.31 -1.96
N VAL A 137 17.34 -32.00 -3.19
CA VAL A 137 16.94 -30.64 -3.57
C VAL A 137 15.55 -30.27 -3.01
N ARG A 138 15.47 -29.13 -2.32
CA ARG A 138 14.22 -28.49 -1.90
C ARG A 138 14.14 -27.09 -2.49
N ILE A 139 13.04 -26.83 -3.20
CA ILE A 139 12.73 -25.52 -3.80
C ILE A 139 11.63 -24.86 -2.98
N ARG A 140 11.81 -23.57 -2.65
CA ARG A 140 10.81 -22.72 -1.98
C ARG A 140 10.57 -21.47 -2.80
N ASN A 141 9.32 -21.05 -2.87
CA ASN A 141 8.92 -19.81 -3.53
C ASN A 141 9.35 -18.61 -2.68
N THR A 142 9.81 -17.56 -3.36
CA THR A 142 10.09 -16.23 -2.79
C THR A 142 9.32 -15.17 -3.58
N LYS A 143 9.38 -13.91 -3.16
CA LYS A 143 8.68 -12.81 -3.87
C LYS A 143 9.20 -12.60 -5.30
N THR A 144 10.51 -12.71 -5.53
CA THR A 144 11.14 -12.41 -6.83
C THR A 144 11.68 -13.65 -7.55
N GLY A 145 11.54 -14.84 -6.96
CA GLY A 145 12.01 -16.08 -7.58
C GLY A 145 11.96 -17.29 -6.65
N PHE A 146 13.08 -18.01 -6.53
CA PHE A 146 13.13 -19.30 -5.84
C PHE A 146 14.38 -19.49 -4.97
N SER A 147 14.18 -20.01 -3.76
CA SER A 147 15.25 -20.44 -2.86
C SER A 147 15.42 -21.96 -2.97
N ILE A 148 16.64 -22.42 -3.21
CA ILE A 148 16.99 -23.82 -3.45
C ILE A 148 17.97 -24.27 -2.37
N ARG A 149 17.73 -25.43 -1.75
CA ARG A 149 18.65 -26.07 -0.80
C ARG A 149 18.93 -27.49 -1.25
N GLY A 150 20.20 -27.91 -1.25
CA GLY A 150 20.60 -29.26 -1.65
C GLY A 150 22.12 -29.41 -1.78
N THR A 151 22.57 -30.45 -2.49
CA THR A 151 23.98 -30.58 -2.87
C THR A 151 24.36 -29.50 -3.89
N ALA A 152 25.65 -29.13 -3.98
CA ALA A 152 26.11 -28.12 -4.96
C ALA A 152 25.74 -28.48 -6.42
N LYS A 153 25.75 -29.78 -6.74
CA LYS A 153 25.32 -30.32 -8.04
C LYS A 153 23.80 -30.23 -8.22
N GLY A 154 23.03 -30.60 -7.20
CA GLY A 154 21.57 -30.48 -7.21
C GLY A 154 21.08 -29.04 -7.35
N ILE A 155 21.74 -28.08 -6.68
CA ILE A 155 21.44 -26.65 -6.81
C ILE A 155 21.70 -26.17 -8.24
N SER A 156 22.84 -26.54 -8.83
CA SER A 156 23.19 -26.13 -10.19
C SER A 156 22.19 -26.66 -11.22
N GLN A 157 21.78 -27.93 -11.10
CA GLN A 157 20.79 -28.55 -11.98
C GLN A 157 19.37 -27.99 -11.76
N ALA A 158 19.01 -27.67 -10.52
CA ALA A 158 17.72 -27.06 -10.20
C ALA A 158 17.64 -25.62 -10.71
N ARG A 159 18.74 -24.87 -10.63
CA ARG A 159 18.86 -23.53 -11.21
C ARG A 159 18.69 -23.58 -12.72
N GLU A 160 19.44 -24.43 -13.41
CA GLU A 160 19.34 -24.59 -14.87
C GLU A 160 17.91 -24.94 -15.30
N GLY A 161 17.24 -25.86 -14.61
CA GLY A 161 15.85 -26.22 -14.90
C GLY A 161 14.85 -25.08 -14.65
N LEU A 162 15.06 -24.26 -13.63
CA LEU A 162 14.21 -23.09 -13.35
C LEU A 162 14.46 -21.95 -14.35
N GLU A 163 15.70 -21.73 -14.75
CA GLU A 163 16.09 -20.75 -15.78
C GLU A 163 15.57 -21.15 -17.17
N GLU A 164 15.65 -22.44 -17.53
CA GLU A 164 15.06 -22.98 -18.77
C GLU A 164 13.54 -22.77 -18.77
N MET A 165 12.88 -23.05 -17.64
CA MET A 165 11.46 -22.78 -17.49
C MET A 165 11.12 -21.29 -17.62
N ALA A 166 11.89 -20.39 -16.99
CA ALA A 166 11.71 -18.95 -17.12
C ALA A 166 11.90 -18.47 -18.57
N ALA A 167 12.85 -19.06 -19.30
CA ALA A 167 13.07 -18.76 -20.71
C ALA A 167 11.92 -19.19 -21.63
N THR A 168 11.03 -20.10 -21.18
CA THR A 168 9.82 -20.46 -21.95
C THR A 168 8.70 -19.44 -21.86
N VAL A 169 8.77 -18.49 -20.91
CA VAL A 169 7.71 -17.51 -20.68
C VAL A 169 7.87 -16.34 -21.64
N ARG A 170 6.76 -15.92 -22.25
CA ARG A 170 6.72 -14.74 -23.12
C ARG A 170 6.34 -13.51 -22.32
N THR A 171 7.00 -12.42 -22.66
CA THR A 171 6.80 -11.12 -22.01
C THR A 171 6.34 -10.08 -23.03
N ALA A 172 5.33 -9.30 -22.69
CA ALA A 172 4.96 -8.09 -23.43
C ALA A 172 4.91 -6.90 -22.48
N VAL A 173 5.12 -5.70 -23.02
CA VAL A 173 5.04 -4.45 -22.26
C VAL A 173 4.02 -3.53 -22.91
N LEU A 174 3.16 -2.94 -22.08
CA LEU A 174 2.29 -1.84 -22.46
C LEU A 174 2.72 -0.57 -21.72
N THR A 175 3.01 0.47 -22.49
CA THR A 175 3.30 1.81 -21.97
C THR A 175 2.02 2.62 -22.01
N VAL A 176 1.62 3.18 -20.87
CA VAL A 176 0.52 4.15 -20.77
C VAL A 176 1.14 5.53 -20.59
N GLU A 177 1.09 6.33 -21.66
CA GLU A 177 1.82 7.61 -21.77
C GLU A 177 0.94 8.84 -21.44
N ASN A 178 -0.38 8.69 -21.33
CA ASN A 178 -1.30 9.83 -21.33
C ASN A 178 -1.61 10.35 -19.90
N ALA A 179 -1.19 11.58 -19.60
CA ALA A 179 -1.33 12.22 -18.28
C ALA A 179 -2.79 12.32 -17.77
N ASP A 180 -3.77 12.44 -18.66
CA ASP A 180 -5.20 12.48 -18.30
C ASP A 180 -5.77 11.08 -18.02
N GLN A 181 -5.23 10.04 -18.66
CA GLN A 181 -5.56 8.64 -18.39
C GLN A 181 -4.87 8.13 -17.12
N LEU A 182 -3.66 8.62 -16.80
CA LEU A 182 -2.92 8.26 -15.59
C LEU A 182 -3.53 8.82 -14.29
N ARG A 183 -4.33 9.90 -14.38
CA ARG A 183 -5.04 10.48 -13.21
C ARG A 183 -6.02 9.47 -12.63
N GLY A 184 -5.58 8.72 -11.63
CA GLY A 184 -6.43 7.76 -10.93
C GLY A 184 -6.43 6.34 -11.51
N PHE A 185 -5.80 6.09 -12.67
CA PHE A 185 -5.66 4.74 -13.21
C PHE A 185 -4.76 3.84 -12.33
N HIS A 186 -3.70 4.38 -11.72
CA HIS A 186 -2.94 3.68 -10.68
C HIS A 186 -3.83 3.27 -9.48
N ARG A 187 -4.82 4.10 -9.12
CA ARG A 187 -5.81 3.79 -8.07
C ARG A 187 -6.93 2.86 -8.56
N PHE A 188 -7.17 2.83 -9.88
CA PHE A 188 -8.14 1.98 -10.55
C PHE A 188 -7.66 0.53 -10.62
N ILE A 189 -6.39 0.30 -10.98
CA ILE A 189 -5.73 -1.01 -10.89
C ILE A 189 -5.77 -1.55 -9.44
N ALA A 190 -5.56 -0.67 -8.45
CA ALA A 190 -5.55 -1.03 -7.03
C ALA A 190 -6.96 -1.22 -6.39
N LYS A 191 -8.08 -0.96 -7.08
CA LYS A 191 -9.46 -1.07 -6.54
C LYS A 191 -10.10 -2.43 -6.87
N GLU A 192 -10.90 -2.97 -5.95
CA GLU A 192 -11.53 -4.31 -5.99
C GLU A 192 -12.32 -4.66 -7.26
N LYS A 193 -13.02 -3.69 -7.90
CA LYS A 193 -13.93 -3.96 -9.02
C LYS A 193 -13.19 -4.18 -10.34
N THR A 194 -12.14 -3.39 -10.60
CA THR A 194 -11.26 -3.52 -11.78
C THR A 194 -10.26 -4.65 -11.63
N ALA A 195 -9.80 -4.92 -10.40
CA ALA A 195 -9.05 -6.13 -10.10
C ALA A 195 -9.82 -7.39 -10.51
N GLY A 196 -11.16 -7.36 -10.52
CA GLY A 196 -12.00 -8.42 -11.10
C GLY A 196 -11.76 -8.60 -12.60
N GLN A 197 -11.89 -7.51 -13.39
CA GLN A 197 -11.73 -7.53 -14.84
C GLN A 197 -10.30 -7.88 -15.29
N LEU A 198 -9.28 -7.35 -14.60
CA LEU A 198 -7.88 -7.73 -14.84
C LEU A 198 -7.63 -9.20 -14.55
N ARG A 199 -8.16 -9.73 -13.43
CA ARG A 199 -8.08 -11.16 -13.11
C ARG A 199 -8.83 -12.03 -14.12
N ASP A 200 -9.92 -11.54 -14.70
CA ASP A 200 -10.61 -12.24 -15.78
C ASP A 200 -9.75 -12.30 -17.04
N ILE A 201 -9.06 -11.21 -17.41
CA ILE A 201 -8.09 -11.21 -18.53
C ILE A 201 -6.92 -12.15 -18.24
N GLU A 202 -6.34 -12.09 -17.03
CA GLU A 202 -5.26 -12.99 -16.60
C GLU A 202 -5.67 -14.46 -16.70
N ARG A 203 -6.87 -14.81 -16.24
CA ARG A 203 -7.39 -16.18 -16.29
C ARG A 203 -7.69 -16.63 -17.72
N ASP A 204 -8.33 -15.77 -18.52
CA ASP A 204 -8.73 -16.08 -19.90
C ASP A 204 -7.51 -16.31 -20.80
N GLN A 205 -6.44 -15.52 -20.60
CA GLN A 205 -5.22 -15.60 -21.40
C GLN A 205 -4.10 -16.39 -20.70
N GLN A 206 -4.39 -17.01 -19.55
CA GLN A 206 -3.42 -17.72 -18.71
C GLN A 206 -2.13 -16.90 -18.50
N CYS A 207 -2.26 -15.61 -18.25
CA CYS A 207 -1.14 -14.68 -18.09
C CYS A 207 -1.16 -14.03 -16.71
N VAL A 208 -0.08 -13.36 -16.36
CA VAL A 208 0.05 -12.51 -15.17
C VAL A 208 0.41 -11.11 -15.62
N ILE A 209 -0.29 -10.12 -15.07
CA ILE A 209 -0.08 -8.71 -15.38
C ILE A 209 0.52 -8.04 -14.14
N VAL A 210 1.71 -7.49 -14.29
CA VAL A 210 2.39 -6.72 -13.24
C VAL A 210 2.51 -5.28 -13.68
N ALA A 211 2.03 -4.37 -12.84
CA ALA A 211 2.27 -2.96 -13.01
C ALA A 211 3.62 -2.60 -12.42
N ASP A 212 4.56 -2.24 -13.29
CA ASP A 212 5.77 -1.51 -12.92
C ASP A 212 5.34 -0.08 -12.62
N ASP A 213 4.88 0.08 -11.40
CA ASP A 213 4.50 1.36 -10.87
C ASP A 213 5.81 2.17 -10.75
N MET A 214 6.10 3.08 -11.68
CA MET A 214 6.97 4.23 -11.38
C MET A 214 6.41 5.03 -10.18
N CYS A 215 5.15 4.77 -9.80
CA CYS A 215 4.50 5.20 -8.57
C CYS A 215 4.49 4.13 -7.45
N SER A 216 5.50 3.25 -7.36
CA SER A 216 5.69 2.34 -6.22
C SER A 216 6.18 3.09 -4.97
N LEU A 217 5.37 4.04 -4.50
CA LEU A 217 5.28 4.48 -3.10
C LEU A 217 4.00 3.94 -2.42
N SER A 218 3.37 2.94 -3.03
CA SER A 218 2.20 2.22 -2.48
C SER A 218 2.53 0.86 -1.86
N ALA A 219 3.59 0.18 -2.29
CA ALA A 219 3.93 -1.17 -1.83
C ALA A 219 4.94 -1.17 -0.68
N MET A 220 4.58 -0.57 0.45
CA MET A 220 5.27 -0.81 1.74
C MET A 220 4.25 -0.87 2.89
N GLU A 221 3.09 -1.49 2.65
CA GLU A 221 2.06 -1.60 3.69
C GLU A 221 2.28 -2.73 4.70
N ASN A 222 3.17 -3.70 4.47
CA ASN A 222 3.51 -4.70 5.48
C ASN A 222 4.92 -5.27 5.27
N GLU A 223 5.92 -4.71 5.96
CA GLU A 223 7.07 -5.50 6.41
C GLU A 223 7.35 -5.12 7.86
N ASP A 224 7.19 -6.12 8.72
CA ASP A 224 7.78 -6.11 10.05
C ASP A 224 9.28 -5.84 9.93
N ILE A 225 9.79 -5.08 10.89
CA ILE A 225 11.17 -4.59 10.96
C ILE A 225 12.09 -5.80 11.19
N ALA A 226 12.48 -6.48 10.11
CA ALA A 226 13.70 -7.26 10.06
C ALA A 226 14.84 -6.32 9.64
N ALA A 227 15.96 -6.40 10.36
CA ALA A 227 17.07 -5.46 10.35
C ALA A 227 17.53 -5.06 8.92
N LEU A 228 17.30 -3.80 8.56
CA LEU A 228 17.85 -3.16 7.36
C LEU A 228 19.23 -2.54 7.66
N PRO A 229 20.09 -2.41 6.64
CA PRO A 229 21.45 -1.93 6.81
C PRO A 229 21.48 -0.46 7.27
N THR A 230 22.47 -0.16 8.10
CA THR A 230 22.76 1.19 8.61
C THR A 230 23.06 2.17 7.46
N PRO A 231 22.59 3.43 7.54
CA PRO A 231 22.87 4.43 6.51
C PRO A 231 24.40 4.65 6.35
N PRO A 232 24.89 4.95 5.14
CA PRO A 232 26.30 5.21 4.90
C PRO A 232 26.79 6.39 5.75
N SER A 233 28.01 6.26 6.27
CA SER A 233 28.67 7.15 7.23
C SER A 233 29.08 8.52 6.67
N SER A 234 28.56 8.94 5.51
CA SER A 234 28.92 10.20 4.85
C SER A 234 27.81 11.27 4.86
N CYS A 235 26.69 11.03 5.54
CA CYS A 235 25.63 12.02 5.71
C CYS A 235 25.86 12.79 7.01
N ASP A 236 26.05 14.12 6.94
CA ASP A 236 26.21 15.00 8.12
C ASP A 236 25.33 14.54 9.28
N GLU A 237 25.90 14.30 10.47
CA GLU A 237 25.16 13.74 11.63
C GLU A 237 23.91 14.56 11.99
N ASN A 238 23.87 15.84 11.59
CA ASN A 238 22.79 16.77 11.89
C ASN A 238 21.79 17.03 10.75
N SER A 239 21.99 16.47 9.55
CA SER A 239 21.07 16.71 8.43
C SER A 239 21.06 15.61 7.38
N CYS A 240 19.92 15.47 6.69
CA CYS A 240 19.76 14.63 5.51
C CYS A 240 18.96 15.39 4.45
N GLU A 241 19.33 15.21 3.19
CA GLU A 241 18.68 15.85 2.04
C GLU A 241 18.22 14.79 1.05
N LEU A 242 17.05 15.00 0.46
CA LEU A 242 16.47 14.20 -0.61
C LEU A 242 15.89 15.15 -1.66
N ARG A 243 16.31 14.99 -2.91
CA ARG A 243 15.74 15.73 -4.04
C ARG A 243 14.59 14.96 -4.65
N VAL A 244 13.45 15.62 -4.85
CA VAL A 244 12.24 15.04 -5.45
C VAL A 244 11.78 15.95 -6.59
N GLY A 245 12.15 15.60 -7.81
CA GLY A 245 11.99 16.49 -8.96
C GLY A 245 12.72 17.82 -8.77
N GLY A 246 12.01 18.94 -8.90
CA GLY A 246 12.53 20.29 -8.64
C GLY A 246 12.55 20.72 -7.17
N LEU A 247 12.03 19.89 -6.25
CA LEU A 247 11.93 20.20 -4.82
C LEU A 247 13.09 19.57 -4.05
N ILE A 248 13.73 20.35 -3.17
CA ILE A 248 14.71 19.86 -2.21
C ILE A 248 14.01 19.66 -0.86
N MET A 249 14.04 18.44 -0.34
CA MET A 249 13.56 18.09 0.99
C MET A 249 14.74 17.91 1.93
N GLN A 250 14.75 18.60 3.06
CA GLN A 250 15.79 18.46 4.08
C GLN A 250 15.17 18.06 5.42
N ALA A 251 15.79 17.12 6.13
CA ALA A 251 15.52 16.87 7.54
C ALA A 251 16.75 17.34 8.33
N VAL A 252 16.57 18.30 9.22
CA VAL A 252 17.68 18.93 9.96
C VAL A 252 17.42 18.95 11.46
N ARG A 253 18.50 18.85 12.23
CA ARG A 253 18.44 19.13 13.65
C ARG A 253 18.44 20.63 13.89
N GLY A 254 17.40 21.18 14.50
CA GLY A 254 17.30 22.63 14.68
C GLY A 254 16.12 23.11 15.52
N ASP A 255 16.01 24.43 15.64
CA ASP A 255 14.90 25.12 16.28
C ASP A 255 14.09 25.88 15.22
N LEU A 256 12.82 25.49 15.07
CA LEU A 256 11.88 26.04 14.09
C LEU A 256 11.75 27.57 14.20
N THR A 257 11.94 28.15 15.39
CA THR A 257 11.82 29.61 15.60
C THR A 257 12.98 30.42 15.03
N THR A 258 14.10 29.77 14.73
CA THR A 258 15.30 30.41 14.15
C THR A 258 15.44 30.17 12.65
N GLU A 259 14.56 29.35 12.07
CA GLU A 259 14.64 28.93 10.68
C GLU A 259 14.12 30.02 9.74
N THR A 260 14.96 30.42 8.80
CA THR A 260 14.56 31.35 7.74
C THR A 260 13.85 30.58 6.64
N ALA A 261 12.54 30.78 6.52
CA ALA A 261 11.70 30.18 5.49
C ALA A 261 10.58 31.13 5.11
N ALA A 262 10.09 31.08 3.87
CA ALA A 262 8.97 31.94 3.46
C ALA A 262 7.71 31.65 4.29
N VAL A 263 7.49 30.37 4.62
CA VAL A 263 6.34 29.91 5.41
C VAL A 263 6.79 28.95 6.51
N ILE A 264 6.25 29.11 7.72
CA ILE A 264 6.44 28.18 8.84
C ILE A 264 5.12 27.46 9.15
N VAL A 265 5.13 26.12 9.20
CA VAL A 265 3.95 25.33 9.60
C VAL A 265 4.03 24.95 11.08
N VAL A 266 2.95 25.16 11.82
CA VAL A 266 2.90 24.92 13.27
C VAL A 266 1.68 24.07 13.62
N PRO A 267 1.88 22.84 14.13
CA PRO A 267 0.77 22.04 14.63
C PRO A 267 0.25 22.60 15.95
N ILE A 268 -1.06 22.79 16.05
CA ILE A 268 -1.74 23.37 17.22
C ILE A 268 -3.08 22.67 17.46
N SER A 269 -3.67 22.80 18.65
CA SER A 269 -5.05 22.32 18.86
C SER A 269 -6.05 23.17 18.07
N ASN A 270 -7.23 22.62 17.81
CA ASN A 270 -8.34 23.31 17.15
C ASN A 270 -8.91 24.50 17.96
N ILE A 271 -8.48 24.68 19.21
CA ILE A 271 -8.77 25.88 20.01
C ILE A 271 -7.66 26.95 19.92
N LEU A 272 -6.68 26.75 19.04
CA LEU A 272 -5.50 27.60 18.89
C LEU A 272 -4.78 27.86 20.22
N ASP A 273 -4.54 26.79 21.00
CA ASP A 273 -3.88 26.87 22.30
C ASP A 273 -2.35 27.09 22.16
N HIS A 274 -1.90 28.32 22.42
CA HIS A 274 -0.49 28.71 22.42
C HIS A 274 0.22 28.50 23.79
N SER A 275 -0.38 27.78 24.74
CA SER A 275 0.20 27.61 26.08
C SER A 275 1.24 26.50 26.20
N ARG A 276 1.39 25.64 25.18
CA ARG A 276 2.23 24.43 25.22
C ARG A 276 2.92 24.08 23.90
N GLY A 277 3.96 23.27 24.00
CA GLY A 277 4.66 22.66 22.88
C GLY A 277 5.24 23.68 21.89
N ILE A 278 5.37 23.27 20.63
CA ILE A 278 5.95 24.11 19.57
C ILE A 278 5.11 25.38 19.31
N ALA A 279 3.79 25.31 19.48
CA ALA A 279 2.90 26.46 19.33
C ALA A 279 3.20 27.58 20.34
N ARG A 280 3.59 27.23 21.57
CA ARG A 280 4.06 28.18 22.57
C ARG A 280 5.37 28.83 22.16
N THR A 281 6.36 28.01 21.82
CA THR A 281 7.71 28.48 21.47
C THR A 281 7.66 29.43 20.27
N VAL A 282 6.88 29.07 19.24
CA VAL A 282 6.63 29.94 18.08
C VAL A 282 5.90 31.21 18.48
N SER A 283 4.85 31.14 19.32
CA SER A 283 4.10 32.33 19.76
C SER A 283 4.96 33.31 20.55
N GLU A 284 5.79 32.81 21.47
CA GLU A 284 6.74 33.62 22.24
C GLU A 284 7.79 34.29 21.34
N ALA A 285 8.30 33.58 20.34
CA ALA A 285 9.28 34.10 19.39
C ALA A 285 8.68 35.10 18.38
N ALA A 286 7.49 34.81 17.84
CA ALA A 286 6.80 35.66 16.87
C ALA A 286 6.24 36.95 17.49
N GLY A 287 5.97 36.93 18.79
CA GLY A 287 5.45 38.07 19.55
C GLY A 287 3.92 38.19 19.56
N PRO A 288 3.40 39.21 20.27
CA PRO A 288 1.97 39.29 20.61
C PRO A 288 1.04 39.49 19.41
N SER A 289 1.52 40.07 18.29
CA SER A 289 0.71 40.31 17.10
C SER A 289 0.15 39.04 16.48
N VAL A 290 0.85 37.90 16.60
CA VAL A 290 0.37 36.61 16.11
C VAL A 290 -0.82 36.11 16.93
N LEU A 291 -0.78 36.31 18.25
CA LEU A 291 -1.89 35.91 19.13
C LEU A 291 -3.13 36.77 18.89
N GLU A 292 -2.95 38.06 18.61
CA GLU A 292 -4.03 38.97 18.22
C GLU A 292 -4.69 38.55 16.92
N GLN A 293 -3.90 38.17 15.89
CA GLN A 293 -4.44 37.63 14.63
C GLN A 293 -5.21 36.32 14.83
N CYS A 294 -4.73 35.39 15.66
CA CYS A 294 -5.46 34.16 15.97
C CYS A 294 -6.79 34.45 16.71
N ARG A 295 -6.79 35.41 17.64
CA ARG A 295 -8.02 35.82 18.36
C ARG A 295 -9.03 36.48 17.42
N GLU A 296 -8.53 37.31 16.51
CA GLU A 296 -9.35 37.94 15.49
C GLU A 296 -9.97 36.90 14.56
N TYR A 297 -9.20 35.92 14.11
CA TYR A 297 -9.70 34.79 13.33
C TYR A 297 -10.83 34.04 14.06
N VAL A 298 -10.64 33.72 15.35
CA VAL A 298 -11.68 33.03 16.15
C VAL A 298 -12.92 33.90 16.32
N ARG A 299 -12.77 35.23 16.36
CA ARG A 299 -13.88 36.18 16.46
C ARG A 299 -14.67 36.29 15.15
N THR A 300 -14.02 36.17 14.00
CA THR A 300 -14.67 36.31 12.67
C THR A 300 -15.16 34.99 12.10
N GLU A 301 -14.34 33.95 12.16
CA GLU A 301 -14.58 32.64 11.53
C GLU A 301 -15.01 31.55 12.53
N GLY A 302 -14.84 31.80 13.83
CA GLY A 302 -15.07 30.80 14.88
C GLY A 302 -13.89 29.85 15.08
N LEU A 303 -14.11 28.81 15.89
CA LEU A 303 -13.09 27.80 16.16
C LEU A 303 -12.88 26.90 14.93
N PRO A 304 -11.63 26.70 14.46
CA PRO A 304 -11.35 25.80 13.36
C PRO A 304 -11.67 24.34 13.74
N ARG A 305 -11.92 23.50 12.74
CA ARG A 305 -12.05 22.05 12.90
C ARG A 305 -10.66 21.40 12.88
N GLY A 306 -10.56 20.13 13.24
CA GLY A 306 -9.32 19.37 13.06
C GLY A 306 -9.02 19.15 11.57
N GLY A 307 -7.77 19.40 11.17
CA GLY A 307 -7.30 19.34 9.78
C GLY A 307 -7.37 20.67 9.03
N ASP A 308 -7.99 21.71 9.61
CA ASP A 308 -8.02 23.05 9.03
C ASP A 308 -6.65 23.72 9.14
N ILE A 309 -6.41 24.70 8.27
CA ILE A 309 -5.15 25.46 8.24
C ILE A 309 -5.48 26.94 8.37
N VAL A 310 -5.00 27.57 9.45
CA VAL A 310 -5.18 29.01 9.69
C VAL A 310 -3.88 29.74 9.32
N ALA A 311 -3.97 30.68 8.38
CA ALA A 311 -2.83 31.48 7.95
C ALA A 311 -2.80 32.82 8.69
N VAL A 312 -1.65 33.20 9.23
CA VAL A 312 -1.40 34.51 9.85
C VAL A 312 -0.02 35.03 9.45
N GLU A 313 0.23 36.32 9.67
CA GLU A 313 1.56 36.91 9.42
C GLU A 313 2.62 36.40 10.41
N GLY A 314 3.88 36.36 9.97
CA GLY A 314 5.01 35.80 10.73
C GLY A 314 5.42 36.55 12.01
N GLY A 315 4.93 37.77 12.21
CA GLY A 315 5.33 38.61 13.33
C GLY A 315 6.84 38.90 13.31
N ARG A 316 7.55 38.56 14.39
CA ARG A 316 9.00 38.72 14.52
C ARG A 316 9.82 37.52 14.01
N LEU A 317 9.17 36.43 13.60
CA LEU A 317 9.90 35.29 13.05
C LEU A 317 10.48 35.64 11.68
N PRO A 318 11.60 35.02 11.27
CA PRO A 318 12.18 35.17 9.94
C PRO A 318 11.36 34.43 8.86
N CYS A 319 10.05 34.68 8.82
CA CYS A 319 9.10 34.14 7.86
C CYS A 319 8.00 35.15 7.51
N GLY A 320 7.41 35.02 6.32
CA GLY A 320 6.31 35.88 5.88
C GLY A 320 4.97 35.44 6.47
N VAL A 321 4.72 34.12 6.50
CA VAL A 321 3.43 33.54 6.91
C VAL A 321 3.65 32.36 7.86
N ILE A 322 2.81 32.27 8.89
CA ILE A 322 2.68 31.08 9.76
C ILE A 322 1.38 30.37 9.38
N LEU A 323 1.47 29.07 9.11
CA LEU A 323 0.33 28.19 8.87
C LEU A 323 0.09 27.31 10.10
N TYR A 324 -1.00 27.56 10.83
CA TYR A 324 -1.42 26.73 11.95
C TYR A 324 -2.25 25.55 11.47
N LEU A 325 -1.68 24.35 11.54
CA LEU A 325 -2.39 23.10 11.27
C LEU A 325 -3.08 22.61 12.54
N THR A 326 -4.41 22.55 12.53
CA THR A 326 -5.21 22.28 13.73
C THR A 326 -5.44 20.78 13.95
N SER A 327 -5.18 20.31 15.17
CA SER A 327 -5.40 18.94 15.65
C SER A 327 -5.04 17.84 14.62
N PRO A 328 -3.77 17.76 14.17
CA PRO A 328 -3.36 16.78 13.15
C PRO A 328 -3.58 15.34 13.64
N ASP A 329 -4.15 14.49 12.78
CA ASP A 329 -4.36 13.06 13.02
C ASP A 329 -3.43 12.23 12.14
N ALA A 330 -2.88 11.14 12.68
CA ALA A 330 -2.01 10.22 11.96
C ALA A 330 -2.66 9.62 10.70
N LYS A 331 -4.00 9.55 10.63
CA LYS A 331 -4.72 9.09 9.43
C LYS A 331 -4.67 10.11 8.29
N HIS A 332 -4.76 11.41 8.62
CA HIS A 332 -4.87 12.51 7.66
C HIS A 332 -3.55 13.28 7.46
N LEU A 333 -2.52 13.01 8.27
CA LEU A 333 -1.23 13.71 8.24
C LEU A 333 -0.60 13.84 6.84
N ARG A 334 -0.77 12.82 5.99
CA ARG A 334 -0.31 12.86 4.59
C ARG A 334 -1.01 13.97 3.79
N SER A 335 -2.35 14.02 3.84
CA SER A 335 -3.14 15.06 3.15
C SER A 335 -2.93 16.42 3.78
N ASP A 336 -2.81 16.48 5.11
CA ASP A 336 -2.63 17.73 5.85
C ASP A 336 -1.32 18.42 5.45
N VAL A 337 -0.22 17.64 5.37
CA VAL A 337 1.08 18.13 4.92
C VAL A 337 1.01 18.62 3.47
N LYS A 338 0.41 17.84 2.57
CA LYS A 338 0.23 18.25 1.16
C LYS A 338 -0.55 19.57 1.07
N ASN A 339 -1.64 19.70 1.82
CA ASN A 339 -2.46 20.91 1.83
C ASN A 339 -1.69 22.13 2.38
N CYS A 340 -0.88 21.95 3.43
CA CYS A 340 0.00 23.00 3.94
C CYS A 340 0.99 23.49 2.87
N LEU A 341 1.60 22.57 2.11
CA LEU A 341 2.54 22.92 1.04
C LEU A 341 1.85 23.61 -0.14
N CYS A 342 0.65 23.16 -0.53
CA CYS A 342 -0.17 23.84 -1.53
C CYS A 342 -0.49 25.27 -1.11
N LEU A 343 -0.95 25.46 0.14
CA LEU A 343 -1.27 26.79 0.65
C LEU A 343 -0.02 27.68 0.72
N ALA A 344 1.11 27.12 1.18
CA ALA A 344 2.38 27.85 1.21
C ALA A 344 2.85 28.29 -0.19
N SER A 345 2.68 27.43 -1.20
CA SER A 345 2.99 27.78 -2.60
C SER A 345 2.06 28.88 -3.12
N ASN A 346 0.77 28.83 -2.78
CA ASN A 346 -0.22 29.86 -3.15
C ASN A 346 0.08 31.23 -2.52
N HIS A 347 0.67 31.25 -1.32
CA HIS A 347 1.19 32.47 -0.70
C HIS A 347 2.53 32.95 -1.31
N GLY A 348 2.99 32.33 -2.40
CA GLY A 348 4.21 32.70 -3.11
C GLY A 348 5.50 32.25 -2.41
N GLY A 349 5.41 31.35 -1.44
CA GLY A 349 6.56 30.88 -0.67
C GLY A 349 7.50 30.01 -1.50
N SER A 350 8.78 30.38 -1.54
CA SER A 350 9.84 29.56 -2.16
C SER A 350 10.43 28.51 -1.21
N SER A 351 10.15 28.62 0.09
CA SER A 351 10.61 27.69 1.12
C SER A 351 9.58 27.51 2.24
N VAL A 352 9.45 26.28 2.76
CA VAL A 352 8.62 25.94 3.92
C VAL A 352 9.46 25.27 5.00
N ALA A 353 9.35 25.72 6.24
CA ALA A 353 9.88 25.01 7.40
C ALA A 353 8.74 24.44 8.25
N LEU A 354 8.87 23.17 8.67
CA LEU A 354 7.84 22.50 9.46
C LEU A 354 8.46 21.49 10.44
N PRO A 355 7.86 21.26 11.62
CA PRO A 355 8.38 20.31 12.58
C PRO A 355 7.99 18.86 12.22
N ALA A 356 8.43 17.89 13.02
CA ALA A 356 7.83 16.55 13.00
C ALA A 356 6.38 16.61 13.52
N ILE A 357 5.42 16.81 12.62
CA ILE A 357 4.02 17.09 12.97
C ILE A 357 3.42 15.90 13.71
N GLY A 358 2.94 16.19 14.93
CA GLY A 358 2.19 15.26 15.76
C GLY A 358 3.02 14.33 16.66
N THR A 359 4.35 14.37 16.60
CA THR A 359 5.21 13.52 17.48
C THR A 359 5.24 13.97 18.94
N GLY A 360 4.75 15.18 19.23
CA GLY A 360 4.58 15.71 20.59
C GLY A 360 3.23 15.36 21.20
N GLY A 361 2.48 16.37 21.63
CA GLY A 361 1.21 16.20 22.36
C GLY A 361 0.09 15.47 21.61
N PHE A 362 0.25 15.15 20.32
CA PHE A 362 -0.71 14.38 19.52
C PHE A 362 -0.38 12.88 19.43
N GLY A 363 0.76 12.43 19.98
CA GLY A 363 1.05 11.00 20.16
C GLY A 363 1.31 10.19 18.89
N ILE A 364 1.71 10.83 17.78
CA ILE A 364 2.05 10.12 16.54
C ILE A 364 3.47 9.55 16.66
N ALA A 365 3.63 8.24 16.48
CA ALA A 365 4.94 7.60 16.49
C ALA A 365 5.90 8.23 15.44
N PRO A 366 7.18 8.49 15.77
CA PRO A 366 8.13 9.17 14.89
C PRO A 366 8.25 8.53 13.50
N GLU A 367 8.27 7.21 13.41
CA GLU A 367 8.40 6.47 12.16
C GLU A 367 7.15 6.62 11.30
N LYS A 368 5.97 6.63 11.92
CA LYS A 368 4.69 6.86 11.22
C LYS A 368 4.58 8.31 10.75
N CYS A 369 5.03 9.25 11.57
CA CYS A 369 5.13 10.68 11.24
C CYS A 369 6.03 10.88 10.00
N ALA A 370 7.27 10.38 10.05
CA ALA A 370 8.23 10.47 8.95
C ALA A 370 7.67 9.89 7.64
N ARG A 371 7.14 8.66 7.68
CA ARG A 371 6.51 8.02 6.51
C ARG A 371 5.42 8.88 5.87
N ARG A 372 4.49 9.38 6.68
CA ARG A 372 3.30 10.11 6.21
C ARG A 372 3.65 11.51 5.70
N MET A 373 4.54 12.21 6.41
CA MET A 373 4.99 13.54 6.03
C MET A 373 5.80 13.51 4.73
N ILE A 374 6.82 12.65 4.64
CA ILE A 374 7.63 12.53 3.42
C ILE A 374 6.74 12.13 2.24
N ARG A 375 5.72 11.27 2.45
CA ARG A 375 4.76 10.92 1.38
C ARG A 375 3.89 12.12 0.95
N GLY A 376 3.42 12.95 1.89
CA GLY A 376 2.73 14.19 1.56
C GLY A 376 3.60 15.17 0.76
N ILE A 377 4.88 15.30 1.12
CA ILE A 377 5.84 16.17 0.41
C ILE A 377 6.13 15.64 -1.00
N VAL A 378 6.36 14.34 -1.16
CA VAL A 378 6.58 13.73 -2.49
C VAL A 378 5.36 13.92 -3.39
N GLU A 379 4.16 13.69 -2.87
CA GLU A 379 2.92 13.87 -3.65
C GLU A 379 2.66 15.32 -4.02
N PHE A 380 3.07 16.27 -3.18
CA PHE A 380 3.07 17.67 -3.53
C PHE A 380 4.05 17.96 -4.67
N ALA A 381 5.28 17.44 -4.59
CA ALA A 381 6.32 17.64 -5.61
C ALA A 381 5.90 17.09 -6.98
N GLN A 382 5.15 15.99 -7.02
CA GLN A 382 4.65 15.36 -8.25
C GLN A 382 3.44 16.08 -8.87
N HIS A 383 2.66 16.85 -8.09
CA HIS A 383 1.35 17.36 -8.54
C HIS A 383 1.37 18.74 -9.20
N VAL A 384 2.51 19.43 -9.29
CA VAL A 384 2.52 20.83 -9.74
C VAL A 384 3.65 21.15 -10.71
N GLY A 385 3.31 21.16 -12.00
CA GLY A 385 4.14 21.80 -13.02
C GLY A 385 4.19 23.31 -12.82
N GLY A 386 5.38 23.87 -12.58
CA GLY A 386 5.60 25.33 -12.48
C GLY A 386 5.62 25.94 -11.06
N ASN A 387 5.84 25.14 -10.02
CA ASN A 387 5.80 25.60 -8.63
C ASN A 387 6.99 26.52 -8.23
N LYS A 388 6.72 27.55 -7.43
CA LYS A 388 7.75 28.43 -6.83
C LYS A 388 8.41 27.82 -5.60
N LEU A 389 7.76 26.85 -4.95
CA LEU A 389 8.27 26.19 -3.75
C LEU A 389 9.39 25.22 -4.14
N THR A 390 10.63 25.54 -3.78
CA THR A 390 11.82 24.75 -4.13
C THR A 390 12.44 24.06 -2.92
N LEU A 391 12.10 24.46 -1.70
CA LEU A 391 12.70 23.93 -0.47
C LEU A 391 11.65 23.59 0.60
N VAL A 392 11.69 22.37 1.11
CA VAL A 392 10.93 21.95 2.30
C VAL A 392 11.89 21.45 3.36
N LYS A 393 11.89 22.09 4.52
CA LYS A 393 12.76 21.76 5.64
C LYS A 393 11.95 21.21 6.82
N ILE A 394 12.23 19.98 7.19
CA ILE A 394 11.71 19.29 8.37
C ILE A 394 12.69 19.53 9.51
N VAL A 395 12.26 20.30 10.50
CA VAL A 395 13.11 20.78 11.60
C VAL A 395 12.80 19.99 12.85
N VAL A 396 13.80 19.28 13.38
CA VAL A 396 13.62 18.32 14.46
C VAL A 396 14.59 18.58 15.60
N GLN A 397 14.11 18.73 16.84
CA GLN A 397 15.02 18.93 17.97
C GLN A 397 15.65 17.62 18.49
N GLN A 398 14.90 16.51 18.41
CA GLN A 398 15.29 15.22 18.98
C GLN A 398 15.97 14.31 17.97
N GLY A 399 17.15 13.78 18.31
CA GLY A 399 17.91 12.88 17.44
C GLY A 399 17.14 11.63 17.01
N LYS A 400 16.38 10.98 17.91
CA LYS A 400 15.59 9.79 17.57
C LYS A 400 14.54 10.06 16.48
N ILE A 401 13.93 11.24 16.50
CA ILE A 401 12.94 11.62 15.48
C ILE A 401 13.68 11.91 14.17
N LEU A 402 14.83 12.60 14.22
CA LEU A 402 15.64 12.85 13.03
C LEU A 402 16.07 11.53 12.36
N GLU A 403 16.49 10.52 13.13
CA GLU A 403 16.83 9.19 12.61
C GLU A 403 15.65 8.52 11.89
N ALA A 404 14.42 8.69 12.37
CA ALA A 404 13.24 8.17 11.68
C ALA A 404 13.05 8.84 10.31
N PHE A 405 13.29 10.15 10.20
CA PHE A 405 13.27 10.86 8.92
C PHE A 405 14.44 10.48 8.01
N ARG A 406 15.67 10.34 8.54
CA ARG A 406 16.85 9.88 7.79
C ARG A 406 16.61 8.50 7.20
N THR A 407 16.12 7.56 8.01
CA THR A 407 15.84 6.20 7.58
C THR A 407 14.82 6.17 6.45
N GLU A 408 13.74 6.95 6.58
CA GLU A 408 12.69 7.00 5.57
C GLU A 408 13.13 7.72 4.28
N MET A 409 13.92 8.79 4.40
CA MET A 409 14.54 9.46 3.26
C MET A 409 15.51 8.55 2.52
N PHE A 410 16.35 7.80 3.25
CA PHE A 410 17.31 6.86 2.68
C PHE A 410 16.63 5.70 1.95
N LYS A 411 15.57 5.12 2.54
CA LYS A 411 14.72 4.11 1.88
C LYS A 411 14.23 4.59 0.52
N ARG A 412 13.83 5.87 0.44
CA ARG A 412 13.35 6.46 -0.80
C ARG A 412 14.48 6.85 -1.73
N SER A 413 15.62 7.34 -1.22
CA SER A 413 16.81 7.61 -2.04
C SER A 413 17.27 6.36 -2.77
N ASN A 414 17.34 5.21 -2.11
CA ASN A 414 17.73 3.96 -2.77
C ASN A 414 16.67 3.47 -3.77
N ALA A 415 15.39 3.70 -3.50
CA ALA A 415 14.35 3.48 -4.49
C ALA A 415 14.52 4.41 -5.70
N TYR A 416 14.84 5.70 -5.47
CA TYR A 416 15.12 6.68 -6.52
C TYR A 416 16.41 6.42 -7.29
N ASP A 417 17.50 5.97 -6.65
CA ASP A 417 18.78 5.64 -7.29
C ASP A 417 18.69 4.31 -8.04
N ALA A 418 17.95 3.32 -7.54
CA ALA A 418 17.61 2.13 -8.31
C ALA A 418 16.72 2.45 -9.52
N THR A 419 15.92 3.53 -9.45
CA THR A 419 15.19 4.09 -10.59
C THR A 419 16.10 4.94 -11.49
N LEU A 420 17.10 5.64 -10.94
CA LEU A 420 18.04 6.51 -11.67
C LEU A 420 19.05 5.71 -12.51
N ASP A 421 19.54 4.57 -11.98
CA ASP A 421 20.36 3.63 -12.72
C ASP A 421 19.57 2.98 -13.88
N ARG A 422 18.24 2.88 -13.77
CA ARG A 422 17.33 2.46 -14.87
C ARG A 422 16.94 3.60 -15.82
N LEU A 423 17.05 4.86 -15.38
CA LEU A 423 16.84 6.07 -16.19
C LEU A 423 18.02 6.37 -17.12
N ILE A 424 19.23 5.87 -16.83
CA ILE A 424 20.38 5.96 -17.75
C ILE A 424 20.11 5.15 -19.04
N ASP A 425 19.20 4.17 -18.99
CA ASP A 425 18.70 3.42 -20.15
C ASP A 425 17.48 4.08 -20.84
N GLY A 426 17.13 5.33 -20.48
CA GLY A 426 16.43 6.26 -21.38
C GLY A 426 14.90 6.22 -21.44
N HIS A 427 14.17 6.06 -20.33
CA HIS A 427 12.69 6.13 -20.32
C HIS A 427 12.15 7.20 -19.34
N PRO A 428 11.22 8.09 -19.74
CA PRO A 428 10.79 9.28 -18.98
C PRO A 428 9.83 8.98 -17.81
N ALA A 429 9.75 9.92 -16.86
CA ALA A 429 9.11 9.76 -15.54
C ALA A 429 7.56 9.76 -15.50
N ASP A 430 6.89 9.83 -16.65
CA ASP A 430 5.43 9.94 -16.79
C ASP A 430 4.79 8.71 -17.46
N GLU A 431 5.43 7.55 -17.38
CA GLU A 431 4.98 6.30 -18.01
C GLU A 431 4.60 5.25 -16.96
N LEU A 432 3.39 4.69 -17.06
CA LEU A 432 3.05 3.45 -16.37
C LEU A 432 3.35 2.28 -17.32
N LEU A 433 4.23 1.39 -16.87
CA LEU A 433 4.57 0.17 -17.59
C LEU A 433 3.77 -1.00 -17.02
N LEU A 434 3.02 -1.68 -17.88
CA LEU A 434 2.35 -2.93 -17.55
C LEU A 434 3.09 -4.08 -18.23
N HIS A 435 3.67 -4.96 -17.44
CA HIS A 435 4.37 -6.16 -17.89
C HIS A 435 3.42 -7.36 -17.89
N PHE A 436 3.36 -8.06 -19.01
CA PHE A 436 2.51 -9.23 -19.21
C PHE A 436 3.41 -10.45 -19.31
N PHE A 437 3.13 -11.49 -18.55
CA PHE A 437 3.86 -12.76 -18.55
C PHE A 437 2.90 -13.88 -18.93
N GLY A 438 3.17 -14.59 -20.03
CA GLY A 438 2.26 -15.59 -20.57
C GLY A 438 2.95 -16.77 -21.25
N PRO A 439 2.18 -17.80 -21.64
CA PRO A 439 2.72 -19.03 -22.23
C PRO A 439 3.24 -18.85 -23.67
N ASP A 440 2.63 -17.96 -24.44
CA ASP A 440 2.93 -17.70 -25.84
C ASP A 440 2.66 -16.23 -26.22
N GLU A 441 3.16 -15.83 -27.40
CA GLU A 441 3.05 -14.47 -27.93
C GLU A 441 1.59 -14.07 -28.18
N THR A 442 0.75 -15.01 -28.63
CA THR A 442 -0.68 -14.76 -28.87
C THR A 442 -1.44 -14.38 -27.60
N SER A 443 -1.14 -15.06 -26.49
CA SER A 443 -1.81 -14.83 -25.21
C SER A 443 -1.42 -13.48 -24.60
N VAL A 444 -0.14 -13.12 -24.65
CA VAL A 444 0.33 -11.82 -24.11
C VAL A 444 -0.12 -10.64 -24.96
N GLU A 445 -0.16 -10.77 -26.29
CA GLU A 445 -0.63 -9.69 -27.18
C GLU A 445 -2.17 -9.51 -27.09
N GLU A 446 -2.95 -10.58 -26.95
CA GLU A 446 -4.40 -10.45 -26.73
C GLU A 446 -4.74 -9.87 -25.35
N ALA A 447 -3.98 -10.26 -24.31
CA ALA A 447 -4.10 -9.63 -22.99
C ALA A 447 -3.75 -8.14 -23.04
N LYS A 448 -2.65 -7.79 -23.73
CA LYS A 448 -2.24 -6.40 -23.96
C LYS A 448 -3.31 -5.61 -24.70
N ARG A 449 -3.88 -6.17 -25.77
CA ARG A 449 -4.96 -5.54 -26.56
C ARG A 449 -6.20 -5.25 -25.71
N ARG A 450 -6.64 -6.21 -24.89
CA ARG A 450 -7.79 -6.04 -23.99
C ARG A 450 -7.55 -5.00 -22.90
N VAL A 451 -6.33 -4.96 -22.36
CA VAL A 451 -5.95 -3.93 -21.37
C VAL A 451 -5.82 -2.56 -22.03
N GLN A 452 -5.29 -2.46 -23.25
CA GLN A 452 -5.28 -1.22 -24.03
C GLN A 452 -6.70 -0.71 -24.28
N GLU A 453 -7.64 -1.57 -24.70
CA GLU A 453 -9.06 -1.18 -24.83
C GLU A 453 -9.65 -0.67 -23.52
N MET A 454 -9.26 -1.27 -22.39
CA MET A 454 -9.69 -0.82 -21.07
C MET A 454 -9.10 0.55 -20.71
N VAL A 455 -7.84 0.81 -21.06
CA VAL A 455 -7.16 2.11 -20.89
C VAL A 455 -7.80 3.17 -21.79
N ASP A 456 -8.07 2.85 -23.05
CA ASP A 456 -8.63 3.78 -24.03
C ASP A 456 -10.06 4.21 -23.66
N ASN A 457 -10.84 3.31 -23.05
CA ASN A 457 -12.18 3.60 -22.58
C ASN A 457 -12.23 4.21 -21.16
N TYR A 458 -11.08 4.33 -20.48
CA TYR A 458 -11.01 4.87 -19.13
C TYR A 458 -11.07 6.40 -19.16
N SER A 459 -12.15 6.98 -18.66
CA SER A 459 -12.28 8.44 -18.52
C SER A 459 -12.49 8.86 -17.06
N THR A 460 -11.68 9.79 -16.58
CA THR A 460 -11.85 10.38 -15.23
C THR A 460 -12.65 11.67 -15.22
N HIS A 461 -12.94 12.19 -16.42
CA HIS A 461 -13.69 13.41 -16.63
C HIS A 461 -14.54 13.31 -17.90
N GLU A 462 -15.85 13.52 -17.77
CA GLU A 462 -16.77 13.49 -18.90
C GLU A 462 -17.69 14.70 -18.88
N ILE A 463 -17.87 15.30 -20.05
CA ILE A 463 -18.73 16.46 -20.25
C ILE A 463 -20.03 15.99 -20.90
N ILE A 464 -21.16 16.25 -20.25
CA ILE A 464 -22.49 16.05 -20.82
C ILE A 464 -23.03 17.41 -21.24
N VAL A 465 -23.13 17.62 -22.54
CA VAL A 465 -23.79 18.78 -23.13
C VAL A 465 -25.23 18.41 -23.42
N ASP A 466 -26.17 18.93 -22.62
CA ASP A 466 -27.61 18.71 -22.82
C ASP A 466 -28.39 20.01 -22.50
N PRO A 467 -29.21 20.54 -23.41
CA PRO A 467 -30.03 21.73 -23.15
C PRO A 467 -30.99 21.59 -21.94
N ALA A 468 -31.32 20.35 -21.52
CA ALA A 468 -32.12 20.06 -20.35
C ALA A 468 -31.50 20.58 -19.04
N VAL A 469 -30.18 20.72 -18.99
CA VAL A 469 -29.42 21.05 -17.78
C VAL A 469 -29.85 22.40 -17.19
N LEU A 470 -30.08 23.39 -18.06
CA LEU A 470 -30.54 24.73 -17.65
C LEU A 470 -31.99 24.72 -17.13
N GLN A 471 -32.77 23.70 -17.45
CA GLN A 471 -34.20 23.60 -17.12
C GLN A 471 -34.48 22.77 -15.86
N LEU A 472 -33.45 22.26 -15.20
CA LEU A 472 -33.60 21.45 -13.99
C LEU A 472 -34.05 22.28 -12.78
N SER A 473 -35.12 21.81 -12.14
CA SER A 473 -35.64 22.34 -10.88
C SER A 473 -34.66 22.15 -9.73
N ALA A 474 -34.83 22.95 -8.67
CA ALA A 474 -34.04 22.83 -7.44
C ALA A 474 -34.12 21.42 -6.81
N ALA A 475 -35.23 20.70 -7.01
CA ALA A 475 -35.38 19.34 -6.51
C ALA A 475 -34.54 18.32 -7.31
N GLU A 476 -34.46 18.46 -8.63
CA GLU A 476 -33.67 17.59 -9.50
C GLU A 476 -32.17 17.82 -9.30
N ARG A 477 -31.76 19.08 -9.14
CA ARG A 477 -30.37 19.43 -8.77
C ARG A 477 -29.96 18.80 -7.45
N ARG A 478 -30.86 18.77 -6.45
CA ARG A 478 -30.61 18.05 -5.17
C ARG A 478 -30.50 16.53 -5.35
N MET A 479 -31.26 15.94 -6.25
CA MET A 479 -31.16 14.50 -6.54
C MET A 479 -29.80 14.14 -7.16
N LEU A 480 -29.31 14.95 -8.10
CA LEU A 480 -27.99 14.79 -8.68
C LEU A 480 -26.86 15.01 -7.66
N GLN A 481 -27.00 15.97 -6.74
CA GLN A 481 -26.04 16.16 -5.63
C GLN A 481 -25.98 14.95 -4.69
N VAL A 482 -27.12 14.34 -4.37
CA VAL A 482 -27.16 13.11 -3.55
C VAL A 482 -26.54 11.93 -4.29
N TYR A 483 -26.81 11.79 -5.59
CA TYR A 483 -26.20 10.78 -6.44
C TYR A 483 -24.67 10.94 -6.52
N SER A 484 -24.18 12.16 -6.78
CA SER A 484 -22.75 12.55 -6.79
C SER A 484 -22.03 12.10 -5.51
N ARG A 485 -22.56 12.45 -4.33
CA ARG A 485 -21.97 12.07 -3.03
C ARG A 485 -21.92 10.55 -2.84
N ARG A 486 -22.92 9.83 -3.34
CA ARG A 486 -23.06 8.39 -3.13
C ARG A 486 -22.13 7.58 -4.02
N GLN A 487 -21.97 8.00 -5.27
CA GLN A 487 -21.04 7.39 -6.23
C GLN A 487 -19.60 7.93 -6.09
N LYS A 488 -19.38 8.92 -5.21
CA LYS A 488 -18.06 9.56 -4.99
C LYS A 488 -17.51 10.18 -6.28
N VAL A 489 -18.40 10.75 -7.08
CA VAL A 489 -18.09 11.56 -8.26
C VAL A 489 -18.52 12.99 -8.02
N THR A 490 -17.77 13.95 -8.53
CA THR A 490 -18.11 15.37 -8.52
C THR A 490 -18.92 15.66 -9.77
N ILE A 491 -20.10 16.27 -9.60
CA ILE A 491 -20.92 16.73 -10.72
C ILE A 491 -21.03 18.25 -10.59
N THR A 492 -20.39 18.98 -11.50
CA THR A 492 -20.43 20.45 -11.57
C THR A 492 -21.23 20.90 -12.78
N ILE A 493 -21.92 22.02 -12.64
CA ILE A 493 -22.66 22.67 -13.73
C ILE A 493 -21.84 23.88 -14.14
N ASP A 494 -21.46 23.93 -15.41
CA ASP A 494 -20.98 25.17 -16.01
C ASP A 494 -22.21 25.93 -16.53
N GLU A 495 -22.62 26.95 -15.78
CA GLU A 495 -23.76 27.82 -16.14
C GLU A 495 -23.38 28.88 -17.19
N ASP A 496 -22.08 29.07 -17.45
CA ASP A 496 -21.55 30.10 -18.35
C ASP A 496 -21.30 29.56 -19.79
N ASN A 497 -21.07 28.24 -19.97
CA ASN A 497 -20.93 27.58 -21.28
C ASN A 497 -22.10 26.61 -21.60
N ASP A 498 -23.18 27.12 -22.19
CA ASP A 498 -24.30 26.35 -22.77
C ASP A 498 -25.02 25.33 -21.85
N GLY A 499 -24.74 25.33 -20.54
CA GLY A 499 -25.34 24.42 -19.58
C GLY A 499 -24.84 22.99 -19.72
N CYS A 500 -23.53 22.78 -19.53
CA CYS A 500 -22.95 21.43 -19.52
C CYS A 500 -22.71 20.92 -18.09
N TYR A 501 -22.86 19.60 -17.92
CA TYR A 501 -22.45 18.91 -16.70
C TYR A 501 -21.04 18.36 -16.88
N HIS A 502 -20.15 18.74 -15.97
CA HIS A 502 -18.85 18.11 -15.80
C HIS A 502 -18.98 17.02 -14.74
N ILE A 503 -18.64 15.80 -15.11
CA ILE A 503 -18.60 14.66 -14.19
C ILE A 503 -17.14 14.29 -14.01
N GLU A 504 -16.62 14.47 -12.80
CA GLU A 504 -15.24 14.16 -12.43
C GLU A 504 -15.23 13.07 -11.36
N GLY A 505 -14.38 12.07 -11.52
CA GLY A 505 -14.35 10.92 -10.62
C GLY A 505 -12.93 10.48 -10.29
N SER A 506 -12.80 9.77 -9.17
CA SER A 506 -11.56 9.06 -8.80
C SER A 506 -11.47 7.64 -9.39
N CYS A 507 -12.30 7.37 -10.40
CA CYS A 507 -12.44 6.13 -11.18
C CYS A 507 -13.16 6.48 -12.49
N ASP A 508 -13.23 5.51 -13.40
CA ASP A 508 -13.97 5.66 -14.66
C ASP A 508 -15.38 6.21 -14.40
N VAL A 509 -15.72 7.35 -15.00
CA VAL A 509 -17.01 8.03 -14.85
C VAL A 509 -18.00 7.69 -15.96
N SER A 510 -17.60 6.85 -16.94
CA SER A 510 -18.40 6.53 -18.13
C SER A 510 -19.78 5.93 -17.81
N ALA A 511 -19.83 5.05 -16.80
CA ALA A 511 -21.06 4.44 -16.32
C ALA A 511 -21.97 5.46 -15.62
N GLU A 512 -21.39 6.32 -14.78
CA GLU A 512 -22.11 7.37 -14.06
C GLU A 512 -22.62 8.45 -15.03
N ALA A 513 -21.84 8.82 -16.03
CA ALA A 513 -22.28 9.73 -17.08
C ALA A 513 -23.43 9.16 -17.89
N SER A 514 -23.41 7.86 -18.19
CA SER A 514 -24.54 7.17 -18.84
C SER A 514 -25.82 7.23 -18.01
N VAL A 515 -25.72 7.04 -16.69
CA VAL A 515 -26.86 7.17 -15.75
C VAL A 515 -27.38 8.62 -15.70
N VAL A 516 -26.47 9.61 -15.69
CA VAL A 516 -26.86 11.03 -15.72
C VAL A 516 -27.53 11.39 -17.04
N ARG A 517 -27.03 10.90 -18.19
CA ARG A 517 -27.70 11.07 -19.50
C ARG A 517 -29.11 10.50 -19.49
N MET A 518 -29.30 9.29 -18.94
CA MET A 518 -30.64 8.69 -18.81
C MET A 518 -31.57 9.55 -17.94
N PHE A 519 -31.04 10.14 -16.87
CA PHE A 519 -31.80 11.02 -15.98
C PHE A 519 -32.19 12.35 -16.64
N LEU A 520 -31.33 12.91 -17.49
CA LEU A 520 -31.59 14.14 -18.25
C LEU A 520 -32.57 13.89 -19.41
N ALA A 521 -32.48 12.73 -20.05
CA ALA A 521 -33.38 12.31 -21.13
C ALA A 521 -34.81 12.02 -20.64
N ASP A 522 -34.99 11.56 -19.39
CA ASP A 522 -36.32 11.34 -18.83
C ASP A 522 -37.02 12.67 -18.50
N ARG A 523 -37.98 13.06 -19.35
CA ARG A 523 -38.83 14.24 -19.18
C ARG A 523 -40.10 13.96 -18.39
N SER A 524 -40.23 12.78 -17.76
CA SER A 524 -41.42 12.47 -16.97
C SER A 524 -41.56 13.39 -15.75
N GLU A 525 -42.78 13.89 -15.48
CA GLU A 525 -43.09 14.60 -14.22
C GLU A 525 -43.12 13.64 -13.01
N ASN A 526 -42.99 12.33 -13.25
CA ASN A 526 -43.04 11.31 -12.23
C ASN A 526 -41.71 11.25 -11.46
N ARG A 527 -41.67 11.98 -10.34
CA ARG A 527 -40.52 12.04 -9.42
C ARG A 527 -40.05 10.67 -8.92
N THR A 528 -40.93 9.67 -8.86
CA THR A 528 -40.55 8.32 -8.42
C THR A 528 -39.75 7.58 -9.50
N ALA A 529 -40.17 7.68 -10.76
CA ALA A 529 -39.46 7.07 -11.90
C ALA A 529 -38.05 7.67 -12.07
N ARG A 530 -37.92 9.00 -11.93
CA ARG A 530 -36.61 9.68 -12.02
C ARG A 530 -35.67 9.34 -10.86
N ARG A 531 -36.22 9.02 -9.68
CA ARG A 531 -35.43 8.52 -8.54
C ARG A 531 -34.94 7.10 -8.75
N ASP A 532 -35.67 6.30 -9.53
CA ASP A 532 -35.30 4.93 -9.83
C ASP A 532 -34.09 4.85 -10.74
N ILE A 533 -34.03 5.75 -11.74
CA ILE A 533 -32.87 5.89 -12.65
C ILE A 533 -31.58 6.13 -11.85
N LEU A 534 -31.65 6.94 -10.77
CA LEU A 534 -30.51 7.23 -9.90
C LEU A 534 -30.32 6.23 -8.74
N GLY A 535 -31.16 5.19 -8.62
CA GLY A 535 -31.08 4.20 -7.53
C GLY A 535 -31.43 4.75 -6.13
N LEU A 536 -32.31 5.75 -6.05
CA LEU A 536 -32.63 6.52 -4.83
C LEU A 536 -33.96 6.12 -4.13
N ARG A 537 -34.51 4.92 -4.38
CA ARG A 537 -35.82 4.45 -3.86
C ARG A 537 -36.00 4.47 -2.35
N ARG A 538 -34.93 4.28 -1.56
CA ARG A 538 -35.02 4.01 -0.10
C ARG A 538 -35.01 5.24 0.82
N TYR A 539 -35.05 6.45 0.27
CA TYR A 539 -34.87 7.67 1.07
C TYR A 539 -36.15 8.51 1.08
N GLN A 540 -36.73 8.77 2.25
CA GLN A 540 -37.71 9.86 2.41
C GLN A 540 -36.96 11.15 2.74
N TRP A 541 -37.40 12.26 2.17
CA TRP A 541 -36.77 13.59 2.32
C TRP A 541 -37.37 14.34 3.49
#